data_AF-E3CQD4-F1
#
_entry.id   AF-E3CQD4-F1
#
_cell.length_a   1.000
_cell.length_b   1.000
_cell.length_c   1.000
_cell.angle_alpha   90.00
_cell.angle_beta   90.00
_cell.angle_gamma   90.00
#
_symmetry.space_group_name_H-M   'P 1'
#
loop_
_entity.id
_entity.type
_entity.pdbx_description
1 polymer ?
#
loop_
_entity_poly.entity_id
_entity_poly.type
_entity_poly.pdbx_seq_one_letter_code
_entity_poly.pdbx_strand_id
1 'polypeptide(L)'
;MIASLPNYDCDIDVTFEDDYHKEMNYPLAYESNLHRIFEFIETQDIKNGIDTYLTDENNLAFRAYGQGYSWNDKNDVVTTLITVKCYGEGMSPIDMSKVFTPPTQALEKELSV
;
A
#
# COMPACT_ATOMS: atom_id res chain seq x y z
N MET A 1 -13.23 -4.31 5.05
CA MET A 1 -12.93 -3.56 3.80
C MET A 1 -12.24 -2.26 4.23
N ILE A 2 -11.30 -1.68 3.49
CA ILE A 2 -10.54 -0.50 3.96
C ILE A 2 -11.48 0.66 4.38
N ALA A 3 -12.55 0.90 3.63
CA ALA A 3 -13.56 1.91 3.97
C ALA A 3 -14.33 1.65 5.29
N SER A 4 -14.27 0.44 5.84
CA SER A 4 -14.88 0.11 7.14
C SER A 4 -13.93 0.32 8.32
N LEU A 5 -12.66 0.66 8.07
CA LEU A 5 -11.69 0.98 9.12
C LEU A 5 -11.84 2.46 9.52
N PRO A 6 -11.37 2.86 10.72
CA PRO A 6 -11.21 4.27 11.05
C PRO A 6 -10.38 4.99 9.97
N ASN A 7 -10.71 6.25 9.70
CA ASN A 7 -9.96 7.07 8.75
C ASN A 7 -8.66 7.57 9.40
N TYR A 8 -7.67 6.68 9.54
CA TYR A 8 -6.39 7.00 10.15
C TYR A 8 -5.66 8.10 9.37
N ASP A 9 -4.96 8.97 10.09
CA ASP A 9 -3.94 9.83 9.49
C ASP A 9 -2.83 8.95 8.93
N CYS A 10 -2.29 9.30 7.77
CA CYS A 10 -1.35 8.46 7.05
C CYS A 10 -0.21 9.26 6.42
N ASP A 11 0.98 8.67 6.45
CA ASP A 11 2.03 8.99 5.48
C ASP A 11 1.94 7.99 4.33
N ILE A 12 1.91 8.51 3.11
CA ILE A 12 1.82 7.72 1.88
C ILE A 12 3.08 7.96 1.06
N ASP A 13 3.88 6.90 0.92
CA ASP A 13 5.10 6.88 0.12
C ASP A 13 4.80 6.17 -1.22
N VAL A 14 5.09 6.83 -2.34
CA VAL A 14 4.98 6.27 -3.70
C VAL A 14 6.38 6.15 -4.29
N THR A 15 6.76 4.92 -4.65
CA THR A 15 8.09 4.59 -5.16
C THR A 15 8.00 3.74 -6.42
N PHE A 16 9.05 3.76 -7.23
CA PHE A 16 9.19 2.89 -8.40
C PHE A 16 10.12 1.73 -8.08
N GLU A 17 9.74 0.52 -8.46
CA GLU A 17 10.53 -0.69 -8.22
C GLU A 17 11.33 -1.11 -9.45
N ASP A 18 10.86 -0.78 -10.67
CA ASP A 18 11.57 -1.08 -11.92
C ASP A 18 12.78 -0.17 -12.16
N ASP A 19 13.80 -0.71 -12.84
CA ASP A 19 15.13 -0.07 -12.97
C ASP A 19 15.03 1.33 -13.64
N TYR A 20 14.27 1.44 -14.73
CA TYR A 20 14.20 2.67 -15.51
C TYR A 20 13.46 3.78 -14.74
N HIS A 21 12.28 3.51 -14.20
CA HIS A 21 11.51 4.55 -13.51
C HIS A 21 12.11 4.90 -12.15
N LYS A 22 12.79 3.96 -11.49
CA LYS A 22 13.55 4.24 -10.26
C LYS A 22 14.72 5.20 -10.51
N GLU A 23 15.38 5.12 -11.67
CA GLU A 23 16.44 6.07 -12.05
C GLU A 23 15.88 7.44 -12.50
N MET A 24 14.72 7.44 -13.17
CA MET A 24 14.18 8.64 -13.82
C MET A 24 13.25 9.48 -12.93
N ASN A 25 12.76 8.92 -11.83
CA ASN A 25 11.78 9.57 -10.97
C ASN A 25 12.24 9.64 -9.52
N TYR A 26 11.69 10.60 -8.79
CA TYR A 26 11.88 10.72 -7.36
C TYR A 26 10.70 10.08 -6.61
N PRO A 27 10.96 9.40 -5.47
CA PRO A 27 9.91 9.02 -4.54
C PRO A 27 9.04 10.22 -4.15
N LEU A 28 7.74 9.99 -4.04
CA LEU A 28 6.77 11.01 -3.61
C LEU A 28 6.24 10.63 -2.24
N ALA A 29 6.17 11.60 -1.33
CA ALA A 29 5.64 11.41 0.02
C ALA A 29 4.50 12.40 0.27
N TYR A 30 3.41 11.91 0.85
CA TYR A 30 2.20 12.69 1.10
C TYR A 30 1.66 12.43 2.50
N GLU A 31 1.29 13.49 3.20
CA GLU A 31 0.44 13.40 4.39
C GLU A 31 -1.03 13.37 3.94
N SER A 32 -1.77 12.36 4.38
CA SER A 32 -3.16 12.15 3.98
C SER A 32 -3.92 11.28 4.97
N ASN A 33 -4.99 10.62 4.51
CA ASN A 33 -5.87 9.78 5.31
C ASN A 33 -6.11 8.43 4.61
N LEU A 34 -6.32 7.38 5.39
CA LEU A 34 -6.51 6.02 4.87
C LEU A 34 -7.66 5.92 3.84
N HIS A 35 -8.76 6.64 4.04
CA HIS A 35 -9.92 6.56 3.15
C HIS A 35 -9.67 7.16 1.76
N ARG A 36 -8.61 7.96 1.59
CA ARG A 36 -8.22 8.54 0.30
C ARG A 36 -7.27 7.65 -0.50
N ILE A 37 -6.88 6.48 0.03
CA ILE A 37 -5.88 5.63 -0.62
C ILE A 37 -6.25 5.23 -2.06
N PHE A 38 -7.54 5.04 -2.34
CA PHE A 38 -7.98 4.72 -3.70
C PHE A 38 -7.73 5.86 -4.69
N GLU A 39 -7.78 7.13 -4.26
CA GLU A 39 -7.40 8.26 -5.11
C GLU A 39 -5.92 8.16 -5.52
N PHE A 40 -5.03 7.82 -4.59
CA PHE A 40 -3.60 7.65 -4.88
C PHE A 40 -3.34 6.48 -5.83
N ILE A 41 -4.03 5.36 -5.60
CA ILE A 41 -3.96 4.18 -6.47
C ILE A 41 -4.41 4.55 -7.89
N GLU A 42 -5.53 5.23 -8.04
CA GLU A 42 -6.09 5.65 -9.34
C GLU A 42 -5.18 6.60 -10.13
N THR A 43 -4.29 7.33 -9.46
CA THR A 43 -3.29 8.17 -10.16
C THR A 43 -2.12 7.38 -10.77
N GLN A 44 -1.95 6.11 -10.41
CA GLN A 44 -0.87 5.28 -10.96
C GLN A 44 -1.27 4.66 -12.30
N ASP A 45 -0.29 4.37 -13.16
CA ASP A 45 -0.51 3.58 -14.36
C ASP A 45 -0.80 2.12 -13.95
N ILE A 46 -2.06 1.72 -13.96
CA ILE A 46 -2.49 0.35 -13.64
C ILE A 46 -3.08 -0.27 -14.90
N LYS A 47 -2.43 -1.33 -15.39
CA LYS A 47 -2.90 -2.10 -16.56
C LYS A 47 -2.96 -3.59 -16.29
N ASN A 48 -2.11 -4.07 -15.38
CA ASN A 48 -1.92 -5.48 -15.08
C ASN A 48 -2.36 -5.84 -13.66
N GLY A 49 -3.10 -4.96 -12.99
CA GLY A 49 -3.66 -5.20 -11.66
C GLY A 49 -2.79 -4.66 -10.52
N ILE A 50 -3.17 -5.03 -9.30
CA ILE A 50 -2.56 -4.56 -8.06
C ILE A 50 -2.47 -5.72 -7.07
N ASP A 51 -1.31 -5.88 -6.45
CA ASP A 51 -1.16 -6.69 -5.25
C ASP A 51 -1.35 -5.83 -4.01
N THR A 52 -2.17 -6.29 -3.06
CA THR A 52 -2.38 -5.64 -1.76
C THR A 52 -1.88 -6.56 -0.66
N TYR A 53 -0.96 -6.07 0.16
CA TYR A 53 -0.33 -6.86 1.22
C TYR A 53 0.16 -5.98 2.38
N LEU A 54 0.63 -6.63 3.45
CA LEU A 54 1.32 -5.96 4.54
C LEU A 54 2.83 -6.06 4.34
N THR A 55 3.56 -4.97 4.53
CA THR A 55 5.02 -4.98 4.53
C THR A 55 5.57 -5.76 5.73
N ASP A 56 6.87 -6.05 5.73
CA ASP A 56 7.55 -6.69 6.89
C ASP A 56 7.47 -5.85 8.18
N GLU A 57 7.18 -4.56 8.05
CA GLU A 57 6.96 -3.61 9.14
C GLU A 57 5.47 -3.48 9.52
N ASN A 58 4.61 -4.34 8.96
CA ASN A 58 3.17 -4.35 9.13
C ASN A 58 2.44 -3.08 8.64
N ASN A 59 3.02 -2.37 7.66
CA ASN A 59 2.34 -1.27 6.97
C ASN A 59 1.50 -1.79 5.80
N LEU A 60 0.43 -1.09 5.43
CA LEU A 60 -0.37 -1.47 4.26
C LEU A 60 0.37 -1.06 2.98
N ALA A 61 0.42 -1.95 1.98
CA ALA A 61 1.08 -1.69 0.71
C ALA A 61 0.23 -2.11 -0.48
N PHE A 62 0.36 -1.34 -1.56
CA PHE A 62 -0.23 -1.62 -2.87
C PHE A 62 0.85 -1.56 -3.92
N ARG A 63 1.10 -2.69 -4.59
CA ARG A 63 2.00 -2.75 -5.74
C ARG A 63 1.18 -2.77 -7.01
N ALA A 64 1.26 -1.68 -7.77
CA ALA A 64 0.56 -1.48 -9.03
C ALA A 64 1.47 -1.86 -10.21
N TYR A 65 0.89 -2.57 -11.17
CA TYR A 65 1.58 -2.99 -12.40
C TYR A 65 1.00 -2.27 -13.62
N GLY A 66 1.81 -1.42 -14.22
CA GLY A 66 1.44 -0.53 -15.32
C GLY A 66 1.79 -1.07 -16.70
N GLN A 67 2.17 -0.18 -17.60
CA GLN A 67 2.53 -0.49 -18.98
C GLN A 67 3.78 -1.38 -19.06
N GLY A 68 3.75 -2.38 -19.94
CA GLY A 68 4.97 -3.06 -20.36
C GLY A 68 5.80 -2.17 -21.28
N TYR A 69 7.11 -2.13 -21.08
CA TYR A 69 8.06 -1.34 -21.87
C TYR A 69 9.35 -2.12 -22.15
N SER A 70 10.14 -1.62 -23.09
CA SER A 70 11.47 -2.18 -23.41
C SER A 70 12.54 -1.12 -23.20
N TRP A 71 13.59 -1.45 -22.45
CA TRP A 71 14.73 -0.57 -22.18
C TRP A 71 16.00 -1.38 -21.98
N ASN A 72 17.13 -0.95 -22.57
CA ASN A 72 18.42 -1.65 -22.51
C ASN A 72 18.32 -3.16 -22.80
N ASP A 73 17.65 -3.52 -23.89
CA ASP A 73 17.41 -4.92 -24.32
C ASP A 73 16.65 -5.79 -23.31
N LYS A 74 16.05 -5.19 -22.27
CA LYS A 74 15.14 -5.85 -21.33
C LYS A 74 13.70 -5.44 -21.62
N ASN A 75 12.78 -6.38 -21.42
CA ASN A 75 11.36 -6.08 -21.31
C ASN A 75 10.98 -6.08 -19.83
N ASP A 76 10.29 -5.04 -19.40
CA ASP A 76 9.87 -4.86 -18.01
C ASP A 76 8.48 -4.23 -17.96
N VAL A 77 7.93 -4.07 -16.77
CA VAL A 77 6.63 -3.44 -16.52
C VAL A 77 6.82 -2.32 -15.51
N VAL A 78 6.20 -1.16 -15.76
CA VAL A 78 6.19 -0.07 -14.77
C VAL A 78 5.62 -0.61 -13.46
N THR A 79 6.43 -0.62 -12.41
CA THR A 79 6.04 -1.21 -11.13
C THR A 79 6.14 -0.14 -10.06
N THR A 80 4.99 0.25 -9.52
CA THR A 80 4.88 1.29 -8.50
C THR A 80 4.46 0.67 -7.17
N LEU A 81 5.19 0.98 -6.10
CA LEU A 81 4.84 0.59 -4.75
C LEU A 81 4.34 1.80 -3.97
N ILE A 82 3.10 1.72 -3.51
CA ILE A 82 2.46 2.67 -2.60
C ILE A 82 2.49 2.05 -1.20
N THR A 83 3.21 2.66 -0.26
CA THR A 83 3.25 2.26 1.15
C THR A 83 2.47 3.24 2.00
N VAL A 84 1.61 2.73 2.87
CA VAL A 84 0.71 3.52 3.73
C VAL A 84 1.04 3.22 5.19
N LYS A 85 1.64 4.20 5.86
CA LYS A 85 1.91 4.18 7.31
C LYS A 85 0.75 4.85 8.00
N CYS A 86 -0.05 4.09 8.75
CA CYS A 86 -1.22 4.60 9.46
C CYS A 86 -0.84 5.03 10.88
N TYR A 87 -1.46 6.12 11.35
CA TYR A 87 -1.25 6.65 12.69
C TYR A 87 -2.57 6.82 13.45
N GLY A 88 -2.52 6.55 14.76
CA GLY A 88 -3.58 6.80 15.72
C GLY A 88 -3.39 8.11 16.46
N GLU A 89 -4.06 8.24 17.61
CA GLU A 89 -3.96 9.43 18.45
C GLU A 89 -2.50 9.73 18.82
N GLY A 90 -2.12 11.01 18.69
CA GLY A 90 -0.77 11.47 18.98
C GLY A 90 0.32 10.98 18.02
N MET A 91 -0.01 10.67 16.75
CA MET A 91 0.91 10.13 15.74
C MET A 91 1.53 8.78 16.14
N SER A 92 0.81 7.99 16.94
CA SER A 92 1.25 6.64 17.31
C SER A 92 1.09 5.68 16.12
N PRO A 93 2.13 4.93 15.72
CA PRO A 93 2.05 4.06 14.55
C PRO A 93 1.06 2.90 14.77
N ILE A 94 0.26 2.61 13.75
CA ILE A 94 -0.71 1.52 13.75
C ILE A 94 -0.11 0.28 13.08
N ASP A 95 -0.11 -0.82 13.82
CA ASP A 95 0.24 -2.14 13.31
C ASP A 95 -0.95 -2.74 12.54
N MET A 96 -0.90 -2.69 11.20
CA MET A 96 -2.03 -3.10 10.36
C MET A 96 -2.28 -4.61 10.40
N SER A 97 -1.32 -5.42 10.84
CA SER A 97 -1.53 -6.87 11.03
C SER A 97 -2.59 -7.16 12.10
N LYS A 98 -2.69 -6.29 13.11
CA LYS A 98 -3.70 -6.36 14.17
C LYS A 98 -5.05 -5.80 13.73
N VAL A 99 -5.06 -4.97 12.69
CA VAL A 99 -6.28 -4.39 12.11
C VAL A 99 -6.93 -5.37 11.15
N PHE A 100 -6.13 -5.99 10.29
CA PHE A 100 -6.56 -7.04 9.37
C PHE A 100 -6.44 -8.41 10.04
N THR A 101 -7.09 -8.59 11.20
CA THR A 101 -7.19 -9.92 11.80
C THR A 101 -8.04 -10.83 10.91
N PRO A 102 -7.59 -12.05 10.56
CA PRO A 102 -8.43 -13.01 9.87
C PRO A 102 -9.67 -13.35 10.72
N PRO A 103 -10.85 -13.58 10.11
CA PRO A 103 -12.07 -13.93 10.83
C PRO A 103 -11.91 -15.12 11.80
N THR A 104 -10.98 -16.03 11.50
CA THR A 104 -10.69 -17.24 12.29
C THR A 104 -10.24 -16.92 13.72
N GLN A 105 -9.42 -15.89 13.91
CA GLN A 105 -8.94 -15.49 15.26
C GLN A 105 -10.01 -14.75 16.07
N ALA A 106 -10.93 -14.05 15.41
CA ALA A 106 -12.08 -13.44 16.07
C ALA A 106 -13.04 -14.52 16.61
N LEU A 107 -13.29 -15.56 15.81
CA LEU A 107 -14.10 -16.74 16.19
C LEU A 107 -13.49 -17.53 17.36
N GLU A 108 -12.18 -17.78 17.36
CA GLU A 108 -11.50 -18.49 18.46
C GLU A 108 -11.59 -17.73 19.79
N LYS A 109 -11.56 -16.39 19.75
CA LYS A 109 -11.67 -15.53 20.92
C LYS A 109 -13.10 -15.47 21.49
N GLU A 110 -14.12 -15.60 20.65
CA GLU A 110 -15.52 -15.69 21.09
C GLU A 110 -15.88 -17.08 21.65
N LEU A 111 -15.22 -18.14 21.17
CA LEU A 111 -15.44 -19.52 21.61
C LEU A 111 -14.65 -19.92 22.86
N SER A 112 -13.75 -19.06 23.35
CA SER A 112 -12.91 -19.29 24.53
C SER A 112 -13.43 -18.62 25.80
N VAL A 113 -14.70 -18.17 25.80
CA VAL A 113 -15.42 -17.59 26.96
C VAL A 113 -16.28 -18.65 27.66
#